data_AF-A0A1S9A8W8-F1
#
_entry.id   AF-A0A1S9A8W8-F1
#
_cell.length_a   1.000
_cell.length_b   1.000
_cell.length_c   1.000
_cell.angle_alpha   90.00
_cell.angle_beta   90.00
_cell.angle_gamma   90.00
#
_symmetry.space_group_name_H-M   'P 1'
#
loop_
_entity.id
_entity.type
_entity.pdbx_description
1 polymer ?
#
loop_
_entity_poly.entity_id
_entity_poly.type
_entity_poly.pdbx_seq_one_letter_code
_entity_poly.pdbx_strand_id
1 'polypeptide(L)'
;MNIVCIAWGSLLWKPGPLKLASGWHPGGPRLPLEFARDSDDSPELALVLCEGRPLAPTYWAYLAAADLAAARAMLGAREKITPARPDWIGSYPPLDGAGPDERIGAWLRARRIDAAVWTALPPKFRGRDGRAPSAAEVLELLDSLAGEERAGAEDYLRRTPAHIDTPYRRLIEARLGWRARRDAHVTRQR
;
A
#
# COMPACT_ATOMS: atom_id res chain seq x y z
N MET A 1 11.81 8.92 19.56
CA MET A 1 11.68 7.75 18.69
C MET A 1 11.23 8.23 17.32
N ASN A 2 12.00 7.98 16.28
CA ASN A 2 11.67 8.34 14.92
C ASN A 2 10.85 7.21 14.29
N ILE A 3 9.56 7.47 14.06
CA ILE A 3 8.61 6.51 13.53
C ILE A 3 8.24 6.90 12.10
N VAL A 4 8.19 5.93 11.20
CA VAL A 4 7.78 6.16 9.82
C VAL A 4 6.53 5.36 9.44
N CYS A 5 5.75 5.86 8.49
CA CYS A 5 4.77 5.08 7.75
C CYS A 5 5.41 4.63 6.44
N ILE A 6 5.30 3.34 6.09
CA ILE A 6 5.66 2.80 4.78
C ILE A 6 4.37 2.68 3.95
N ALA A 7 4.40 3.12 2.69
CA ALA A 7 3.23 3.15 1.82
C ALA A 7 3.55 2.87 0.36
N TRP A 8 2.53 2.44 -0.38
CA TRP A 8 2.63 2.09 -1.81
C TRP A 8 1.35 2.36 -2.62
N GLY A 9 0.28 2.83 -1.98
CA GLY A 9 -1.03 3.05 -2.61
C GLY A 9 -1.65 4.37 -2.18
N SER A 10 -2.96 4.36 -1.88
CA SER A 10 -3.75 5.58 -1.66
C SER A 10 -3.23 6.53 -0.59
N LEU A 11 -2.49 6.05 0.41
CA LEU A 11 -1.82 6.90 1.40
C LEU A 11 -0.92 7.98 0.78
N LEU A 12 -0.35 7.72 -0.40
CA LEU A 12 0.57 8.64 -1.08
C LEU A 12 -0.12 9.92 -1.57
N TRP A 13 -1.39 9.86 -1.95
CA TRP A 13 -2.17 11.02 -2.42
C TRP A 13 -3.38 11.36 -1.54
N LYS A 14 -3.74 10.48 -0.59
CA LYS A 14 -4.86 10.64 0.33
C LYS A 14 -4.44 10.18 1.73
N PRO A 15 -3.54 10.89 2.42
CA PRO A 15 -3.07 10.52 3.76
C PRO A 15 -4.17 10.61 4.83
N GLY A 16 -5.24 11.39 4.58
CA GLY A 16 -6.37 11.53 5.50
C GLY A 16 -5.93 12.00 6.90
N PRO A 17 -6.35 11.36 8.01
CA PRO A 17 -5.96 11.75 9.36
C PRO A 17 -4.50 11.44 9.72
N LEU A 18 -3.71 10.84 8.82
CA LEU A 18 -2.31 10.52 9.07
C LEU A 18 -1.49 11.83 9.19
N LYS A 19 -1.06 12.14 10.42
CA LYS A 19 -0.21 13.30 10.73
C LYS A 19 1.23 13.00 10.32
N LEU A 20 1.61 13.49 9.15
CA LEU A 20 2.97 13.38 8.65
C LEU A 20 3.87 14.45 9.28
N ALA A 21 5.10 14.07 9.63
CA ALA A 21 6.18 14.96 10.05
C ALA A 21 7.20 15.21 8.92
N SER A 22 6.96 14.63 7.73
CA SER A 22 7.74 14.88 6.52
C SER A 22 6.86 14.66 5.28
N GLY A 23 7.35 15.09 4.11
CA GLY A 23 6.81 14.59 2.84
C GLY A 23 7.09 13.09 2.66
N TRP A 24 6.46 12.48 1.64
CA TRP A 24 6.79 11.11 1.25
C TRP A 24 8.15 11.05 0.53
N HIS A 25 8.97 10.12 0.97
CA HIS A 25 10.29 9.83 0.42
C HIS A 25 10.26 8.51 -0.36
N PRO A 26 10.81 8.47 -1.58
CA PRO A 26 11.05 7.19 -2.24
C PRO A 26 12.16 6.40 -1.50
N GLY A 27 12.30 5.12 -1.84
CA GLY A 27 13.37 4.28 -1.29
C GLY A 27 13.04 3.71 0.08
N GLY A 28 11.76 3.36 0.31
CA GLY A 28 11.34 2.47 1.38
C GLY A 28 11.87 1.03 1.18
N PRO A 29 11.58 0.11 2.11
CA PRO A 29 11.96 -1.29 1.94
C PRO A 29 11.28 -1.86 0.69
N ARG A 30 11.95 -2.75 -0.04
CA ARG A 30 11.31 -3.43 -1.17
C ARG A 30 10.43 -4.56 -0.64
N LEU A 31 9.15 -4.54 -0.96
CA LEU A 31 8.14 -5.46 -0.42
C LEU A 31 7.42 -6.20 -1.56
N PRO A 32 6.91 -7.42 -1.33
CA PRO A 32 6.21 -8.18 -2.36
C PRO A 32 4.80 -7.60 -2.52
N LEU A 33 4.61 -6.77 -3.54
CA LEU A 33 3.37 -6.05 -3.76
C LEU A 33 2.68 -6.52 -5.03
N GLU A 34 1.35 -6.60 -4.99
CA GLU A 34 0.55 -6.80 -6.21
C GLU A 34 -0.85 -6.18 -6.09
N PHE A 35 -1.44 -5.84 -7.24
CA PHE A 35 -2.83 -5.41 -7.38
C PHE A 35 -3.76 -6.60 -7.13
N ALA A 36 -4.12 -6.80 -5.87
CA ALA A 36 -4.69 -8.06 -5.39
C ALA A 36 -5.76 -7.87 -4.30
N ARG A 37 -6.28 -6.65 -4.13
CA ARG A 37 -7.37 -6.35 -3.19
C ARG A 37 -8.44 -5.51 -3.86
N ASP A 38 -9.59 -6.10 -4.14
CA ASP A 38 -10.80 -5.32 -4.44
C ASP A 38 -11.42 -4.77 -3.15
N SER A 39 -12.13 -3.66 -3.30
CA SER A 39 -12.86 -3.00 -2.22
C SER A 39 -14.35 -3.35 -2.30
N ASP A 40 -15.03 -3.41 -1.15
CA ASP A 40 -16.49 -3.54 -1.13
C ASP A 40 -17.18 -2.19 -1.42
N ASP A 41 -16.49 -1.09 -1.10
CA ASP A 41 -17.05 0.27 -1.10
C ASP A 41 -16.55 1.11 -2.28
N SER A 42 -15.66 0.58 -3.11
CA SER A 42 -15.07 1.30 -4.25
C SER A 42 -14.68 0.36 -5.39
N PRO A 43 -14.64 0.85 -6.64
CA PRO A 43 -14.19 0.04 -7.79
C PRO A 43 -12.66 -0.14 -7.85
N GLU A 44 -11.94 0.26 -6.79
CA GLU A 44 -10.48 0.27 -6.78
C GLU A 44 -9.94 -1.16 -6.62
N LEU A 45 -8.98 -1.52 -7.48
CA LEU A 45 -8.10 -2.65 -7.24
C LEU A 45 -6.81 -2.12 -6.59
N ALA A 46 -6.64 -2.39 -5.31
CA ALA A 46 -5.56 -1.86 -4.49
C ALA A 46 -4.31 -2.74 -4.49
N LEU A 47 -3.16 -2.09 -4.31
CA LEU A 47 -1.89 -2.74 -4.02
C LEU A 47 -1.85 -3.22 -2.56
N VAL A 48 -1.50 -4.48 -2.36
CA VAL A 48 -1.33 -5.10 -1.04
C VAL A 48 -0.09 -5.96 -0.98
N LEU A 49 0.31 -6.33 0.24
CA LEU A 49 1.33 -7.36 0.45
C LEU A 49 0.83 -8.69 -0.10
N CYS A 50 1.59 -9.28 -1.01
CA CYS A 50 1.28 -10.56 -1.65
C CYS A 50 2.56 -11.39 -1.71
N GLU A 51 2.81 -12.19 -0.66
CA GLU A 51 4.00 -13.04 -0.59
C GLU A 51 4.16 -13.95 -1.83
N GLY A 52 5.40 -14.22 -2.20
CA GLY A 52 5.75 -14.93 -3.43
C GLY A 52 5.71 -14.07 -4.71
N ARG A 53 5.35 -12.78 -4.62
CA ARG A 53 5.46 -11.83 -5.74
C ARG A 53 6.82 -11.13 -5.76
N PRO A 54 7.27 -10.63 -6.93
CA PRO A 54 8.48 -9.83 -7.03
C PRO A 54 8.46 -8.63 -6.09
N LEU A 55 9.62 -8.32 -5.50
CA LEU A 55 9.74 -7.16 -4.63
C LEU A 55 9.62 -5.87 -5.45
N ALA A 56 8.77 -4.96 -5.01
CA ALA A 56 8.54 -3.64 -5.58
C ALA A 56 9.02 -2.55 -4.60
N PRO A 57 9.47 -1.38 -5.09
CA PRO A 57 9.82 -0.27 -4.22
C PRO A 57 8.60 0.26 -3.45
N THR A 58 8.86 0.83 -2.28
CA THR A 58 7.85 1.52 -1.47
C THR A 58 8.30 2.96 -1.17
N TYR A 59 7.37 3.73 -0.62
CA TYR A 59 7.60 5.04 -0.05
C TYR A 59 7.57 4.99 1.46
N TRP A 60 8.09 6.05 2.08
CA TRP A 60 8.01 6.22 3.51
C TRP A 60 7.92 7.70 3.90
N ALA A 61 7.33 8.00 5.05
CA ALA A 61 7.28 9.35 5.62
C ALA A 61 7.39 9.28 7.14
N TYR A 62 8.03 10.26 7.77
CA TYR A 62 8.01 10.39 9.22
C TYR A 62 6.59 10.71 9.70
N LEU A 63 6.22 10.16 10.85
CA LEU A 63 4.94 10.43 11.51
C LEU A 63 5.12 11.37 12.69
N ALA A 64 4.18 12.29 12.86
CA ALA A 64 4.01 13.06 14.08
C ALA A 64 3.22 12.22 15.11
N ALA A 65 3.88 11.19 15.65
CA ALA A 65 3.34 10.27 16.65
C ALA A 65 4.27 10.18 17.86
N ALA A 66 3.71 10.15 19.07
CA ALA A 66 4.49 10.09 20.31
C ALA A 66 5.16 8.73 20.50
N ASP A 67 4.50 7.66 20.07
CA ASP A 67 4.94 6.28 20.21
C ASP A 67 4.35 5.38 19.10
N LEU A 68 4.76 4.10 19.10
CA LEU A 68 4.33 3.13 18.10
C LEU A 68 2.83 2.80 18.18
N ALA A 69 2.24 2.81 19.38
CA ALA A 69 0.82 2.55 19.55
C ALA A 69 -0.02 3.68 18.95
N ALA A 70 0.38 4.93 19.17
CA ALA A 70 -0.23 6.11 18.56
C ALA A 70 -0.09 6.09 17.03
N ALA A 71 1.07 5.68 16.49
CA ALA A 71 1.27 5.52 15.05
C ALA A 71 0.35 4.44 14.45
N ARG A 72 0.25 3.27 15.10
CA ARG A 72 -0.64 2.16 14.69
C ARG A 72 -2.10 2.60 14.71
N ALA A 73 -2.54 3.26 15.79
CA ALA A 73 -3.91 3.76 15.92
C ALA A 73 -4.26 4.80 14.84
N MET A 74 -3.33 5.69 14.53
CA MET A 74 -3.51 6.72 13.50
C MET A 74 -3.64 6.10 12.11
N LEU A 75 -2.80 5.11 11.78
CA LEU A 75 -2.92 4.39 10.51
C LEU A 75 -4.20 3.54 10.46
N GLY A 76 -4.55 2.87 11.55
CA GLY A 76 -5.80 2.12 11.68
C GLY A 76 -7.03 3.00 11.45
N ALA A 77 -7.07 4.19 12.04
CA ALA A 77 -8.13 5.17 11.80
C ALA A 77 -8.21 5.61 10.34
N ARG A 78 -7.06 5.81 9.68
CA ARG A 78 -7.00 6.14 8.24
C ARG A 78 -7.56 5.01 7.38
N GLU A 79 -7.21 3.77 7.69
CA GLU A 79 -7.61 2.59 6.92
C GLU A 79 -8.97 2.02 7.35
N LYS A 80 -9.65 2.66 8.32
CA LYS A 80 -10.91 2.19 8.93
C LYS A 80 -10.81 0.76 9.49
N ILE A 81 -9.63 0.39 9.99
CA ILE A 81 -9.37 -0.93 10.57
C ILE A 81 -9.94 -0.97 11.98
N THR A 82 -10.76 -2.00 12.26
CA THR A 82 -11.38 -2.17 13.57
C THR A 82 -10.36 -2.71 14.59
N PRO A 83 -10.55 -2.44 15.90
CA PRO A 83 -9.69 -3.01 16.94
C PRO A 83 -9.67 -4.55 16.98
N ALA A 84 -10.62 -5.21 16.32
CA ALA A 84 -10.66 -6.67 16.22
C ALA A 84 -9.64 -7.24 15.22
N ARG A 85 -9.04 -6.40 14.36
CA ARG A 85 -8.02 -6.80 13.36
C ARG A 85 -6.72 -5.99 13.51
N PRO A 86 -6.06 -6.02 14.68
CA PRO A 86 -4.79 -5.31 14.87
C PRO A 86 -3.68 -5.86 13.97
N ASP A 87 -3.84 -7.08 13.45
CA ASP A 87 -2.98 -7.74 12.46
C ASP A 87 -2.96 -7.02 11.09
N TRP A 88 -4.01 -6.25 10.77
CA TRP A 88 -4.07 -5.48 9.52
C TRP A 88 -3.24 -4.19 9.55
N ILE A 89 -2.67 -3.87 10.70
CA ILE A 89 -1.63 -2.85 10.83
C ILE A 89 -0.32 -3.56 11.17
N GLY A 90 0.62 -3.53 10.23
CA GLY A 90 1.97 -4.01 10.47
C GLY A 90 2.76 -2.99 11.30
N SER A 91 3.68 -3.48 12.13
CA SER A 91 4.65 -2.63 12.81
C SER A 91 6.02 -3.29 12.95
N TYR A 92 7.04 -2.43 13.03
CA TYR A 92 8.36 -2.81 13.50
C TYR A 92 8.77 -1.85 14.63
N PRO A 93 9.21 -2.33 15.80
CA PRO A 93 9.22 -3.74 16.23
C PRO A 93 7.84 -4.40 16.13
N PRO A 94 7.80 -5.73 15.92
CA PRO A 94 6.53 -6.45 15.86
C PRO A 94 5.83 -6.39 17.22
N LEU A 95 4.51 -6.29 17.18
CA LEU A 95 3.63 -6.40 18.34
C LEU A 95 2.70 -7.60 18.15
N ASP A 96 1.91 -7.93 19.17
CA ASP A 96 0.80 -8.88 19.07
C ASP A 96 1.21 -10.30 18.62
N GLY A 97 2.46 -10.70 18.90
CA GLY A 97 3.00 -12.02 18.55
C GLY A 97 3.36 -12.19 17.06
N ALA A 98 3.32 -11.11 16.27
CA ALA A 98 3.76 -11.16 14.88
C ALA A 98 5.27 -11.44 14.77
N GLY A 99 5.68 -12.18 13.73
CA GLY A 99 7.08 -12.34 13.40
C GLY A 99 7.69 -11.04 12.86
N PRO A 100 8.99 -10.78 13.07
CA PRO A 100 9.66 -9.63 12.45
C PRO A 100 9.73 -9.81 10.92
N ASP A 101 9.37 -8.77 10.16
CA ASP A 101 9.71 -8.70 8.75
C ASP A 101 11.17 -8.23 8.61
N GLU A 102 12.08 -9.16 8.33
CA GLU A 102 13.51 -8.87 8.22
C GLU A 102 13.85 -7.86 7.11
N ARG A 103 13.02 -7.75 6.06
CA ARG A 103 13.24 -6.76 4.98
C ARG A 103 13.04 -5.35 5.53
N ILE A 104 12.01 -5.17 6.35
CA ILE A 104 11.70 -3.89 7.01
C ILE A 104 12.72 -3.62 8.13
N GLY A 105 13.02 -4.61 8.97
CA GLY A 105 14.00 -4.48 10.05
C GLY A 105 15.39 -4.10 9.54
N ALA A 106 15.89 -4.77 8.50
CA ALA A 106 17.18 -4.45 7.89
C ALA A 106 17.20 -3.03 7.30
N TRP A 107 16.12 -2.63 6.63
CA TRP A 107 15.99 -1.29 6.06
C TRP A 107 15.96 -0.19 7.14
N LEU A 108 15.26 -0.42 8.25
CA LEU A 108 15.21 0.50 9.40
C LEU A 108 16.60 0.67 10.04
N ARG A 109 17.31 -0.44 10.28
CA ARG A 109 18.69 -0.42 10.81
C ARG A 109 19.62 0.38 9.91
N ALA A 110 19.58 0.14 8.60
CA ALA A 110 20.40 0.85 7.62
C ALA A 110 20.12 2.36 7.58
N ARG A 111 18.91 2.79 7.94
CA ARG A 111 18.48 4.20 7.96
C ARG A 111 18.53 4.86 9.32
N ARG A 112 18.83 4.11 10.39
CA ARG A 112 18.77 4.60 11.78
C ARG A 112 17.39 5.17 12.10
N ILE A 113 16.34 4.46 11.68
CA ILE A 113 14.94 4.75 12.01
C ILE A 113 14.51 3.72 13.06
N ASP A 114 13.83 4.18 14.10
CA ASP A 114 13.54 3.36 15.28
C ASP A 114 12.37 2.41 15.07
N ALA A 115 11.33 2.87 14.34
CA ALA A 115 10.10 2.11 14.15
C ALA A 115 9.39 2.41 12.84
N ALA A 116 8.56 1.48 12.37
CA ALA A 116 7.69 1.67 11.22
C ALA A 116 6.29 1.11 11.46
N VAL A 117 5.32 1.68 10.73
CA VAL A 117 3.96 1.12 10.55
C VAL A 117 3.61 1.06 9.07
N TRP A 118 2.77 0.10 8.69
CA TRP A 118 2.25 -0.03 7.32
C TRP A 118 0.92 -0.76 7.31
N THR A 119 0.18 -0.59 6.22
CA THR A 119 -1.08 -1.29 6.00
C THR A 119 -0.78 -2.74 5.62
N ALA A 120 -1.21 -3.69 6.45
CA ALA A 120 -1.00 -5.14 6.28
C ALA A 120 -2.31 -5.87 5.91
N LEU A 121 -3.17 -5.21 5.14
CA LEU A 121 -4.39 -5.82 4.63
C LEU A 121 -4.04 -7.01 3.73
N PRO A 122 -4.68 -8.18 3.92
CA PRO A 122 -4.44 -9.33 3.06
C PRO A 122 -5.01 -9.09 1.66
N PRO A 123 -4.54 -9.86 0.66
CA PRO A 123 -5.26 -10.00 -0.61
C PRO A 123 -6.73 -10.32 -0.39
N LYS A 124 -7.57 -9.79 -1.25
CA LYS A 124 -9.00 -10.05 -1.27
C LYS A 124 -9.48 -9.95 -2.70
N PHE A 125 -10.30 -10.90 -3.12
CA PHE A 125 -10.84 -10.85 -4.47
C PHE A 125 -12.21 -11.50 -4.53
N ARG A 126 -13.18 -10.80 -5.14
CA ARG A 126 -14.57 -11.23 -5.31
C ARG A 126 -15.16 -11.72 -3.98
N GLY A 127 -15.02 -10.90 -2.94
CA GLY A 127 -15.56 -11.17 -1.60
C GLY A 127 -14.81 -12.23 -0.77
N ARG A 128 -13.67 -12.75 -1.26
CA ARG A 128 -12.89 -13.77 -0.54
C ARG A 128 -11.60 -13.20 0.05
N ASP A 129 -11.56 -13.08 1.37
CA ASP A 129 -10.36 -12.67 2.10
C ASP A 129 -9.23 -13.72 2.00
N GLY A 130 -7.99 -13.24 1.94
CA GLY A 130 -6.78 -14.06 1.84
C GLY A 130 -6.52 -14.63 0.44
N ARG A 131 -7.41 -14.42 -0.52
CA ARG A 131 -7.26 -14.93 -1.89
C ARG A 131 -6.65 -13.87 -2.79
N ALA A 132 -5.43 -14.11 -3.26
CA ALA A 132 -4.86 -13.33 -4.36
C ALA A 132 -5.47 -13.79 -5.70
N PRO A 133 -5.90 -12.86 -6.58
CA PRO A 133 -6.36 -13.21 -7.92
C PRO A 133 -5.17 -13.58 -8.83
N SER A 134 -5.47 -14.31 -9.91
CA SER A 134 -4.57 -14.45 -11.05
C SER A 134 -4.57 -13.18 -11.93
N ALA A 135 -3.56 -13.05 -12.79
CA ALA A 135 -3.51 -11.95 -13.75
C ALA A 135 -4.72 -11.94 -14.70
N ALA A 136 -5.18 -13.13 -15.12
CA ALA A 136 -6.34 -13.26 -15.99
C ALA A 136 -7.61 -12.73 -15.33
N GLU A 137 -7.83 -13.09 -14.06
CA GLU A 137 -8.99 -12.61 -13.29
C GLU A 137 -8.95 -11.09 -13.07
N VAL A 138 -7.77 -10.52 -12.82
CA VAL A 138 -7.62 -9.07 -12.70
C VAL A 138 -7.98 -8.38 -14.00
N LEU A 139 -7.46 -8.86 -15.13
CA LEU A 139 -7.78 -8.28 -16.43
C LEU A 139 -9.26 -8.43 -16.78
N GLU A 140 -9.85 -9.59 -16.52
CA GLU A 140 -11.28 -9.85 -16.72
C GLU A 140 -12.14 -8.90 -15.89
N LEU A 141 -11.82 -8.73 -14.60
CA LEU A 141 -12.51 -7.78 -13.73
C LEU A 141 -12.43 -6.37 -14.32
N LEU A 142 -11.23 -5.86 -14.58
CA LEU A 142 -11.04 -4.48 -15.04
C LEU A 142 -11.65 -4.20 -16.43
N ASP A 143 -11.63 -5.18 -17.34
CA ASP A 143 -12.22 -5.04 -18.67
C ASP A 143 -13.76 -5.05 -18.61
N SER A 144 -14.36 -5.71 -17.61
CA SER A 144 -15.80 -5.74 -17.37
C SER A 144 -16.39 -4.45 -16.80
N LEU A 145 -15.57 -3.60 -16.18
CA LEU A 145 -16.02 -2.34 -15.59
C LEU A 145 -16.45 -1.33 -16.65
N ALA A 146 -17.50 -0.57 -16.35
CA ALA A 146 -18.02 0.51 -17.19
C ALA A 146 -18.33 1.77 -16.38
N GLY A 147 -18.51 2.90 -17.07
CA GLY A 147 -18.91 4.18 -16.46
C GLY A 147 -17.98 4.62 -15.32
N GLU A 148 -18.59 5.07 -14.23
CA GLU A 148 -17.89 5.56 -13.03
C GLU A 148 -17.00 4.50 -12.36
N GLU A 149 -17.39 3.22 -12.42
CA GLU A 149 -16.60 2.14 -11.84
C GLU A 149 -15.27 1.99 -12.59
N ARG A 150 -15.33 1.98 -13.93
CA ARG A 150 -14.13 1.93 -14.76
C ARG A 150 -13.25 3.15 -14.53
N ALA A 151 -13.86 4.33 -14.48
CA ALA A 151 -13.15 5.59 -14.25
C ALA A 151 -12.41 5.59 -12.90
N GLY A 152 -13.06 5.09 -11.83
CA GLY A 152 -12.45 4.97 -10.50
C GLY A 152 -11.29 3.97 -10.45
N ALA A 153 -11.47 2.77 -11.03
CA ALA A 153 -10.43 1.76 -11.10
C ALA A 153 -9.20 2.26 -11.89
N GLU A 154 -9.45 2.88 -13.06
CA GLU A 154 -8.40 3.46 -13.89
C GLU A 154 -7.69 4.61 -13.16
N ASP A 155 -8.42 5.52 -12.52
CA ASP A 155 -7.84 6.65 -11.76
C ASP A 155 -6.88 6.14 -10.67
N TYR A 156 -7.27 5.13 -9.89
CA TYR A 156 -6.41 4.55 -8.86
C TYR A 156 -5.11 3.94 -9.44
N LEU A 157 -5.25 3.09 -10.46
CA LEU A 157 -4.11 2.41 -11.11
C LEU A 157 -3.13 3.41 -11.72
N ARG A 158 -3.66 4.48 -12.33
CA ARG A 158 -2.86 5.52 -12.98
C ARG A 158 -2.25 6.52 -12.01
N ARG A 159 -2.86 6.77 -10.85
CA ARG A 159 -2.25 7.57 -9.76
C ARG A 159 -1.12 6.86 -9.04
N THR A 160 -1.15 5.53 -9.04
CA THR A 160 -0.08 4.75 -8.41
C THR A 160 1.25 5.00 -9.15
N PRO A 161 2.33 5.38 -8.44
CA PRO A 161 3.59 5.78 -9.08
C PRO A 161 4.21 4.72 -10.00
N ALA A 162 4.78 5.18 -11.13
CA ALA A 162 5.25 4.32 -12.21
C ALA A 162 6.38 3.34 -11.83
N HIS A 163 7.22 3.66 -10.83
CA HIS A 163 8.28 2.76 -10.38
C HIS A 163 7.77 1.63 -9.49
N ILE A 164 6.52 1.67 -9.02
CA ILE A 164 5.85 0.51 -8.44
C ILE A 164 5.36 -0.37 -9.59
N ASP A 165 6.32 -1.03 -10.23
CA ASP A 165 6.18 -1.79 -11.46
C ASP A 165 5.97 -3.28 -11.16
N THR A 166 4.72 -3.64 -10.87
CA THR A 166 4.33 -5.03 -10.57
C THR A 166 4.00 -5.81 -11.85
N PRO A 167 4.07 -7.15 -11.83
CA PRO A 167 3.64 -7.97 -12.95
C PRO A 167 2.23 -7.63 -13.46
N TYR A 168 1.24 -7.43 -12.57
CA TYR A 168 -0.12 -7.13 -13.04
C TYR A 168 -0.22 -5.72 -13.63
N ARG A 169 0.52 -4.73 -13.10
CA ARG A 169 0.59 -3.40 -13.73
C ARG A 169 0.98 -3.51 -15.20
N ARG A 170 2.06 -4.22 -15.52
CA ARG A 170 2.56 -4.35 -16.89
C ARG A 170 1.50 -4.93 -17.83
N LEU A 171 0.77 -5.94 -17.35
CA LEU A 171 -0.31 -6.57 -18.11
C LEU A 171 -1.51 -5.64 -18.29
N ILE A 172 -1.91 -4.91 -17.24
CA ILE A 172 -2.98 -3.91 -17.29
C ILE A 172 -2.62 -2.80 -18.29
N GLU A 173 -1.39 -2.28 -18.24
CA GLU A 173 -0.92 -1.27 -19.18
C GLU A 173 -0.91 -1.78 -20.62
N ALA A 174 -0.50 -3.02 -20.84
CA ALA A 174 -0.50 -3.63 -22.17
C ALA A 174 -1.92 -3.87 -22.72
N ARG A 175 -2.86 -4.31 -21.87
CA ARG A 175 -4.21 -4.72 -22.30
C ARG A 175 -5.23 -3.58 -22.33
N LEU A 176 -5.13 -2.63 -21.41
CA LEU A 176 -6.11 -1.55 -21.20
C LEU A 176 -5.53 -0.15 -21.49
N GLY A 177 -4.21 -0.02 -21.63
CA GLY A 177 -3.56 1.28 -21.85
C GLY A 177 -3.52 2.19 -20.62
N TRP A 178 -3.85 1.68 -19.43
CA TRP A 178 -3.93 2.43 -18.18
C TRP A 178 -2.56 2.70 -17.57
N ARG A 179 -1.78 3.56 -18.24
CA ARG A 179 -0.41 3.92 -17.83
C ARG A 179 -0.42 4.93 -16.69
N ALA A 180 0.57 4.79 -15.80
CA ALA A 180 0.82 5.75 -14.74
C ALA A 180 0.83 7.20 -15.29
N ARG A 181 0.26 8.13 -14.53
CA ARG A 181 0.26 9.54 -14.92
C ARG A 181 1.67 10.13 -14.81
N ARG A 182 1.97 11.12 -15.64
CA ARG A 182 3.27 11.83 -15.60
C ARG A 182 3.49 12.57 -14.27
N ASP A 183 2.42 12.95 -13.60
CA ASP A 183 2.39 13.60 -12.29
C ASP A 183 2.15 12.60 -11.14
N ALA A 184 2.13 11.29 -11.41
CA ALA A 184 2.12 10.24 -10.39
C ALA A 184 3.50 10.12 -9.70
N HIS A 185 4.06 11.26 -9.31
CA HIS A 185 5.24 11.41 -8.50
C HIS A 185 4.79 12.02 -7.19
N VAL A 186 5.08 11.36 -6.07
CA VAL A 186 4.71 11.91 -4.78
C VAL A 186 5.52 13.16 -4.53
N THR A 187 4.83 14.30 -4.47
CA THR A 187 5.44 15.60 -4.21
C THR A 187 6.05 15.58 -2.83
N ARG A 188 7.37 15.78 -2.76
CA ARG A 188 8.03 16.13 -1.50
C ARG A 188 7.36 17.42 -1.03
N GLN A 189 6.71 17.42 0.14
CA GLN A 189 6.52 18.69 0.83
C GLN A 189 7.90 19.28 1.05
N ARG A 190 8.09 20.51 0.55
CA ARG A 190 9.33 21.29 0.69
C ARG A 190 9.58 21.61 2.15
#